data_AF-A0A326QPP7-F1
#
_entry.id   AF-A0A326QPP7-F1
#
_cell.length_a   1.000
_cell.length_b   1.000
_cell.length_c   1.000
_cell.angle_alpha   90.00
_cell.angle_beta   90.00
_cell.angle_gamma   90.00
#
_symmetry.space_group_name_H-M   'P 1'
#
loop_
_entity.id
_entity.type
_entity.pdbx_description
1 polymer ?
#
loop_
_entity_poly.entity_id
_entity_poly.type
_entity_poly.pdbx_seq_one_letter_code
_entity_poly.pdbx_strand_id
1 'polypeptide(L)'
;MDIPIWQRFLAVLAYLLPWSDALPFGRDLFGLFPLLQWLAVPALPLATLQQLVPFGGFVIFLVLFLAVVRNPRVPYFIRFNVLQAILIDIVLILVSLTFQILLSPLAGSFAVRTLSNTVFLGTLLLVLFSVIQCVRGKEPDIPTVSEAVRIQLY
;
A
#
# COMPACT_ATOMS: atom_id res chain seq x y z
N MET A 1 22.24 -15.41 -4.82
CA MET A 1 22.14 -14.66 -6.09
C MET A 1 21.65 -13.27 -5.75
N ASP A 2 22.40 -12.24 -6.13
CA ASP A 2 22.00 -10.86 -5.87
C ASP A 2 20.76 -10.52 -6.70
N ILE A 3 19.74 -9.97 -6.05
CA ILE A 3 18.52 -9.54 -6.72
C ILE A 3 18.87 -8.37 -7.64
N PRO A 4 18.58 -8.45 -8.96
CA PRO A 4 18.93 -7.39 -9.90
C PRO A 4 18.16 -6.11 -9.59
N ILE A 5 18.79 -4.97 -9.88
CA ILE A 5 18.29 -3.64 -9.51
C ILE A 5 16.88 -3.36 -10.06
N TRP A 6 16.58 -3.83 -11.29
CA TRP A 6 15.25 -3.67 -11.87
C TRP A 6 14.15 -4.35 -11.05
N GLN A 7 14.43 -5.51 -10.45
CA GLN A 7 13.45 -6.21 -9.60
C GLN A 7 13.22 -5.46 -8.30
N ARG A 8 14.27 -4.84 -7.73
CA ARG A 8 14.16 -3.99 -6.54
C ARG A 8 13.30 -2.77 -6.82
N PHE A 9 13.51 -2.13 -7.97
CA PHE A 9 12.73 -0.97 -8.38
C PHE A 9 11.25 -1.32 -8.55
N LEU A 10 10.93 -2.40 -9.27
CA LEU A 10 9.53 -2.83 -9.41
C LEU A 10 8.89 -3.26 -8.08
N ALA A 11 9.64 -3.90 -7.19
CA ALA A 11 9.15 -4.24 -5.86
C ALA A 11 8.81 -2.99 -5.05
N VAL A 12 9.66 -1.94 -5.11
CA VAL A 12 9.37 -0.64 -4.48
C VAL A 12 8.12 0.01 -5.08
N LEU A 13 7.97 -0.03 -6.42
CA LEU A 13 6.80 0.52 -7.09
C LEU A 13 5.50 -0.17 -6.65
N ALA A 14 5.53 -1.46 -6.33
CA ALA A 14 4.34 -2.17 -5.85
C ALA A 14 3.76 -1.53 -4.58
N TYR A 15 4.62 -1.05 -3.67
CA TYR A 15 4.19 -0.40 -2.43
C TYR A 15 3.65 1.02 -2.62
N LEU A 16 3.73 1.58 -3.83
CA LEU A 16 3.03 2.83 -4.14
C LEU A 16 1.51 2.64 -4.11
N LEU A 17 1.01 1.43 -4.35
CA LEU A 17 -0.42 1.10 -4.31
C LEU A 17 -1.01 1.32 -2.90
N PRO A 18 -0.62 0.57 -1.85
CA PRO A 18 -1.12 0.83 -0.51
C PRO A 18 -0.76 2.23 0.00
N TRP A 19 0.31 2.85 -0.52
CA TRP A 19 0.65 4.22 -0.17
C TRP A 19 -0.34 5.25 -0.73
N SER A 20 -0.79 5.11 -1.98
CA SER A 20 -1.83 5.99 -2.55
C SER A 20 -3.15 5.86 -1.80
N ASP A 21 -3.54 4.64 -1.45
CA ASP A 21 -4.78 4.37 -0.73
C ASP A 21 -4.72 4.82 0.74
N ALA A 22 -3.52 5.02 1.29
CA ALA A 22 -3.32 5.58 2.64
C ALA A 22 -3.45 7.11 2.69
N LEU A 23 -3.21 7.84 1.59
CA LEU A 23 -3.18 9.31 1.58
C LEU A 23 -4.46 9.98 2.15
N PRO A 24 -5.69 9.49 1.88
CA PRO A 24 -6.90 10.08 2.44
C PRO A 24 -6.92 10.07 3.97
N PHE A 25 -6.29 9.08 4.62
CA PHE A 25 -6.24 8.98 6.07
C PHE A 25 -5.33 10.04 6.73
N GLY A 26 -4.34 10.54 5.98
CA GLY A 26 -3.36 11.53 6.45
C GLY A 26 -3.77 12.99 6.30
N ARG A 27 -4.97 13.28 5.78
CA ARG A 27 -5.43 14.66 5.48
C ARG A 27 -5.27 15.63 6.65
N ASP A 28 -5.58 15.17 7.86
CA ASP A 28 -5.49 15.99 9.06
C ASP A 28 -4.03 16.25 9.47
N LEU A 29 -3.16 15.26 9.29
CA LEU A 29 -1.72 15.39 9.55
C LEU A 29 -1.04 16.32 8.53
N PHE A 30 -1.48 16.34 7.28
CA PHE A 30 -0.90 17.22 6.25
C PHE A 30 -1.14 18.71 6.55
N GLY A 31 -2.23 19.05 7.24
CA GLY A 31 -2.48 20.42 7.71
C GLY A 31 -1.58 20.83 8.88
N LEU A 32 -1.24 19.87 9.76
CA LEU A 32 -0.38 20.10 10.93
C LEU A 32 1.12 20.09 10.56
N PHE A 33 1.51 19.22 9.64
CA PHE A 33 2.89 19.02 9.22
C PHE A 33 3.00 19.07 7.70
N PRO A 34 3.21 20.27 7.10
CA PRO A 34 3.32 20.43 5.66
C PRO A 34 4.45 19.59 5.04
N LEU A 35 5.50 19.27 5.80
CA LEU A 35 6.59 18.40 5.35
C LEU A 35 6.11 17.00 4.93
N LEU A 36 5.04 16.46 5.54
CA LEU A 36 4.51 15.15 5.17
C LEU A 36 3.92 15.12 3.76
N GLN A 37 3.56 16.29 3.20
CA GLN A 37 3.03 16.38 1.83
C GLN A 37 4.06 15.94 0.78
N TRP A 38 5.36 16.09 1.06
CA TRP A 38 6.42 15.61 0.17
C TRP A 38 6.41 14.08 0.02
N LEU A 39 5.96 13.36 1.06
CA LEU A 39 5.82 11.90 1.00
C LEU A 39 4.63 11.48 0.13
N ALA A 40 3.63 12.34 -0.07
CA ALA A 40 2.48 12.05 -0.93
C ALA A 40 2.83 12.13 -2.43
N VAL A 41 3.80 13.00 -2.80
CA VAL A 41 4.23 13.24 -4.19
C VAL A 41 4.44 11.96 -5.01
N PRO A 42 5.21 10.95 -4.57
CA PRO A 42 5.44 9.73 -5.35
C PRO A 42 4.17 8.89 -5.58
N ALA A 43 3.15 9.00 -4.72
CA ALA A 43 1.87 8.29 -4.89
C ALA A 43 0.86 9.06 -5.74
N LEU A 44 1.07 10.36 -6.01
CA LEU A 44 0.11 11.17 -6.77
C LEU A 44 -0.22 10.62 -8.16
N PRO A 45 0.75 10.16 -8.98
CA PRO A 45 0.42 9.62 -10.29
C PRO A 45 -0.54 8.43 -10.19
N LEU A 46 -0.29 7.53 -9.23
CA LEU A 46 -1.14 6.36 -9.02
C LEU A 46 -2.52 6.76 -8.48
N ALA A 47 -2.57 7.69 -7.51
CA ALA A 47 -3.82 8.20 -6.97
C ALA A 47 -4.69 8.89 -8.05
N THR A 48 -4.08 9.64 -8.97
CA THR A 48 -4.83 10.23 -10.09
C THR A 48 -5.38 9.17 -11.03
N LEU A 49 -4.60 8.14 -11.36
CA LEU A 49 -5.06 7.02 -12.18
C LEU A 49 -6.24 6.27 -11.54
N GLN A 50 -6.17 6.04 -10.23
CA GLN A 50 -7.26 5.41 -9.47
C GLN A 50 -8.56 6.21 -9.52
N GLN A 51 -8.50 7.53 -9.66
CA GLN A 51 -9.68 8.40 -9.73
C GLN A 51 -10.29 8.51 -11.14
N LEU A 52 -9.57 8.09 -12.19
CA LEU A 52 -10.06 8.17 -13.57
C LEU A 52 -11.19 7.17 -13.87
N VAL A 53 -11.24 6.07 -13.12
CA VAL A 53 -12.17 4.96 -13.36
C VAL A 53 -12.88 4.64 -12.04
N PRO A 54 -14.20 4.35 -12.05
CA PRO A 54 -14.87 3.85 -10.86
C PRO A 54 -14.15 2.61 -10.33
N PHE A 55 -13.92 2.58 -9.01
CA PHE A 55 -13.17 1.51 -8.35
C PHE A 55 -11.74 1.34 -8.89
N GLY A 56 -11.08 2.42 -9.34
CA GLY A 56 -9.75 2.33 -9.96
C GLY A 56 -8.69 1.62 -9.11
N GLY A 57 -8.69 1.78 -7.78
CA GLY A 57 -7.84 1.00 -6.87
C GLY A 57 -8.04 -0.51 -7.02
N PHE A 58 -9.30 -0.97 -7.00
CA PHE A 58 -9.66 -2.37 -7.22
C PHE A 58 -9.26 -2.86 -8.62
N VAL A 59 -9.43 -2.04 -9.66
CA VAL A 59 -9.01 -2.40 -11.02
C VAL A 59 -7.49 -2.60 -11.08
N ILE A 60 -6.71 -1.70 -10.48
CA ILE A 60 -5.24 -1.82 -10.43
C ILE A 60 -4.81 -3.07 -9.65
N PHE A 61 -5.44 -3.33 -8.50
CA PHE A 61 -5.28 -4.57 -7.74
C PHE A 61 -5.46 -5.80 -8.65
N LEU A 62 -6.57 -5.85 -9.38
CA LEU A 62 -6.94 -7.00 -10.21
C LEU A 62 -5.95 -7.19 -11.37
N VAL A 63 -5.51 -6.10 -11.99
CA VAL A 63 -4.47 -6.11 -13.03
C VAL A 63 -3.14 -6.64 -12.46
N LEU A 64 -2.67 -6.13 -11.32
CA LEU A 64 -1.43 -6.58 -10.69
C LEU A 64 -1.50 -8.05 -10.28
N PHE A 65 -2.63 -8.49 -9.73
CA PHE A 65 -2.82 -9.88 -9.33
C PHE A 65 -2.79 -10.83 -10.54
N LEU A 66 -3.55 -10.54 -11.59
CA LEU A 66 -3.60 -11.41 -12.77
C LEU A 66 -2.32 -11.36 -13.61
N ALA A 67 -1.76 -10.17 -13.84
CA ALA A 67 -0.61 -10.00 -14.72
C ALA A 67 0.73 -10.36 -14.07
N VAL A 68 0.85 -10.14 -12.76
CA VAL A 68 2.12 -10.32 -12.04
C VAL A 68 2.08 -11.54 -11.14
N VAL A 69 1.14 -11.61 -10.18
CA VAL A 69 1.14 -12.67 -9.16
C VAL A 69 0.87 -14.04 -9.77
N ARG A 70 -0.12 -14.12 -10.68
CA ARG A 70 -0.47 -15.37 -11.38
C ARG A 70 0.49 -15.75 -12.50
N ASN A 71 1.38 -14.87 -12.92
CA ASN A 71 2.27 -15.13 -14.05
C ASN A 71 3.56 -15.84 -13.57
N PRO A 72 3.76 -17.13 -13.90
CA PRO A 72 4.92 -17.90 -13.45
C PRO A 72 6.24 -17.43 -14.07
N ARG A 73 6.20 -16.61 -15.14
CA ARG A 73 7.39 -16.01 -15.75
C ARG A 73 7.97 -14.88 -14.89
N VAL A 74 7.17 -14.33 -13.97
CA VAL A 74 7.62 -13.27 -13.07
C VAL A 74 8.44 -13.88 -11.93
N PRO A 75 9.63 -13.31 -11.60
CA PRO A 75 10.44 -13.76 -10.48
C PRO A 75 9.68 -13.78 -9.15
N TYR A 76 9.98 -14.77 -8.31
CA TYR A 76 9.37 -14.92 -6.98
C TYR A 76 9.42 -13.63 -6.15
N PHE A 77 10.57 -12.94 -6.14
CA PHE A 77 10.74 -11.71 -5.36
C PHE A 77 9.73 -10.60 -5.72
N ILE A 78 9.43 -10.41 -7.01
CA ILE A 78 8.43 -9.42 -7.43
C ILE A 78 7.04 -9.90 -7.04
N ARG A 79 6.73 -11.18 -7.29
CA ARG A 79 5.42 -11.76 -6.95
C ARG A 79 5.12 -11.64 -5.44
N PHE A 80 6.12 -11.90 -4.61
CA PHE A 80 6.06 -11.72 -3.15
C PHE A 80 5.73 -10.28 -2.77
N ASN A 81 6.50 -9.31 -3.24
CA ASN A 81 6.29 -7.90 -2.87
C ASN A 81 4.97 -7.34 -3.43
N VAL A 82 4.58 -7.72 -4.64
CA VAL A 82 3.31 -7.30 -5.22
C VAL A 82 2.14 -7.90 -4.45
N LEU A 83 2.20 -9.18 -4.10
CA LEU A 83 1.15 -9.82 -3.30
C LEU A 83 1.07 -9.22 -1.89
N GLN A 84 2.21 -8.91 -1.27
CA GLN A 84 2.26 -8.22 0.02
C GLN A 84 1.62 -6.83 -0.05
N ALA A 85 1.97 -6.02 -1.06
CA ALA A 85 1.38 -4.71 -1.27
C ALA A 85 -0.14 -4.80 -1.51
N ILE A 86 -0.59 -5.79 -2.28
CA ILE A 86 -2.00 -6.09 -2.51
C ILE A 86 -2.74 -6.44 -1.21
N LEU A 87 -2.17 -7.27 -0.34
CA LEU A 87 -2.82 -7.62 0.92
C LEU A 87 -2.97 -6.40 1.84
N ILE A 88 -1.95 -5.53 1.89
CA ILE A 88 -2.02 -4.28 2.64
C ILE A 88 -3.10 -3.36 2.05
N ASP A 89 -3.15 -3.24 0.72
CA ASP A 89 -4.17 -2.46 0.02
C ASP A 89 -5.60 -2.95 0.33
N ILE A 90 -5.83 -4.27 0.29
CA ILE A 90 -7.12 -4.86 0.68
C ILE A 90 -7.51 -4.46 2.11
N VAL A 91 -6.57 -4.53 3.06
CA VAL A 91 -6.82 -4.11 4.45
C VAL A 91 -7.19 -2.63 4.51
N LEU A 92 -6.49 -1.76 3.77
CA LEU A 92 -6.78 -0.32 3.74
C LEU A 92 -8.13 0.00 3.12
N ILE A 93 -8.51 -0.71 2.05
CA ILE A 93 -9.84 -0.57 1.44
C ILE A 93 -10.92 -0.95 2.46
N LEU A 94 -10.77 -2.08 3.17
CA LEU A 94 -11.73 -2.51 4.19
C LEU A 94 -11.84 -1.51 5.35
N VAL A 95 -10.70 -0.98 5.81
CA VAL A 95 -10.68 0.09 6.82
C VAL A 95 -11.37 1.34 6.28
N SER A 96 -11.10 1.75 5.05
CA SER A 96 -11.72 2.92 4.41
C SER A 96 -13.25 2.76 4.31
N LEU A 97 -13.74 1.59 3.90
CA LEU A 97 -15.16 1.27 3.87
C LEU A 97 -15.78 1.31 5.27
N THR A 98 -15.07 0.81 6.28
CA THR A 98 -15.52 0.87 7.68
C THR A 98 -15.66 2.33 8.13
N PHE A 99 -14.70 3.18 7.79
CA PHE A 99 -14.75 4.61 8.10
C PHE A 99 -15.95 5.30 7.41
N GLN A 100 -16.17 5.02 6.13
CA GLN A 100 -17.20 5.66 5.33
C GLN A 100 -18.62 5.19 5.69
N ILE A 101 -18.80 3.92 6.07
CA ILE A 101 -20.13 3.36 6.31
C ILE A 101 -20.48 3.40 7.80
N LEU A 102 -19.59 2.95 8.68
CA LEU A 102 -19.85 2.84 10.11
C LEU A 102 -19.54 4.12 10.87
N LEU A 103 -18.43 4.79 10.55
CA LEU A 103 -17.95 5.96 11.32
C LEU A 103 -18.37 7.31 10.71
N SER A 104 -19.07 7.30 9.57
CA SER A 104 -19.59 8.52 8.94
C SER A 104 -20.46 9.39 9.86
N PRO A 105 -21.36 8.83 10.71
CA PRO A 105 -22.13 9.64 11.68
C PRO A 105 -21.26 10.32 12.74
N LEU A 106 -20.04 9.82 12.96
CA LEU A 106 -19.06 10.32 13.92
C LEU A 106 -17.90 11.08 13.24
N ALA A 107 -18.04 11.37 11.93
CA ALA A 107 -17.03 12.06 11.16
C ALA A 107 -16.69 13.42 11.81
N GLY A 108 -15.41 13.68 12.02
CA GLY A 108 -14.91 14.88 12.71
C GLY A 108 -14.72 14.74 14.22
N SER A 109 -15.15 13.64 14.84
CA SER A 109 -14.80 13.36 16.24
C SER A 109 -13.29 13.15 16.41
N PHE A 110 -12.78 13.53 17.59
CA PHE A 110 -11.36 13.35 17.93
C PHE A 110 -10.91 11.89 17.82
N ALA A 111 -11.79 10.95 18.17
CA ALA A 111 -11.54 9.51 18.05
C ALA A 111 -11.31 9.07 16.59
N VAL A 112 -12.20 9.46 15.67
CA VAL A 112 -12.08 9.13 14.24
C VAL A 112 -10.81 9.75 13.63
N ARG A 113 -10.53 11.01 13.98
CA ARG A 113 -9.30 11.70 13.53
C ARG A 113 -8.03 11.00 14.04
N THR A 114 -8.01 10.59 15.31
CA THR A 114 -6.87 9.88 15.89
C THR A 114 -6.67 8.50 15.25
N LEU A 115 -7.76 7.77 15.01
CA LEU A 115 -7.71 6.48 14.33
C LEU A 115 -7.22 6.61 12.88
N SER A 116 -7.73 7.59 12.13
CA SER A 116 -7.29 7.91 10.77
C SER A 116 -5.78 8.20 10.73
N ASN A 117 -5.30 9.06 11.63
CA ASN A 117 -3.88 9.38 11.73
C ASN A 117 -3.04 8.15 12.08
N THR A 118 -3.55 7.26 12.92
CA THR A 118 -2.87 6.02 13.31
C THR A 118 -2.75 5.08 12.12
N VAL A 119 -3.81 4.92 11.33
CA VAL A 119 -3.78 4.13 10.08
C VAL A 119 -2.77 4.71 9.11
N PHE A 120 -2.77 6.02 8.88
CA PHE A 120 -1.80 6.68 8.01
C PHE A 120 -0.35 6.45 8.44
N LEU A 121 -0.03 6.67 9.71
CA LEU A 121 1.32 6.48 10.25
C LEU A 121 1.74 5.01 10.23
N GLY A 122 0.82 4.10 10.56
CA GLY A 122 1.03 2.66 10.46
C GLY A 122 1.40 2.24 9.06
N THR A 123 0.63 2.67 8.05
CA THR A 123 0.94 2.37 6.65
C THR A 123 2.24 2.99 6.20
N LEU A 124 2.53 4.24 6.59
CA LEU A 124 3.80 4.89 6.28
C LEU A 124 4.98 4.06 6.78
N LEU A 125 4.92 3.57 8.03
CA LEU A 125 5.96 2.72 8.59
C LEU A 125 6.12 1.40 7.82
N LEU A 126 5.02 0.73 7.48
CA LEU A 126 5.04 -0.51 6.71
C LEU A 126 5.64 -0.32 5.31
N VAL A 127 5.25 0.77 4.62
CA VAL A 127 5.75 1.11 3.29
C VAL A 127 7.24 1.46 3.37
N LEU A 128 7.67 2.33 4.30
CA LEU A 128 9.08 2.68 4.47
C LEU A 128 9.94 1.46 4.79
N PHE A 129 9.51 0.61 5.71
CA PHE A 129 10.19 -0.64 6.03
C PHE A 129 10.33 -1.52 4.79
N SER A 130 9.25 -1.66 4.01
CA SER A 130 9.26 -2.47 2.79
C SER A 130 10.19 -1.91 1.72
N VAL A 131 10.15 -0.60 1.48
CA VAL A 131 11.04 0.06 0.53
C VAL A 131 12.51 -0.12 0.91
N ILE A 132 12.87 0.08 2.18
CA ILE A 132 14.25 -0.09 2.66
C ILE A 132 14.73 -1.53 2.44
N GLN A 133 13.90 -2.52 2.75
CA GLN A 133 14.23 -3.94 2.58
C GLN A 133 14.36 -4.29 1.10
N CYS A 134 13.45 -3.82 0.24
CA CYS A 134 13.55 -4.02 -1.21
C CYS A 134 14.83 -3.43 -1.81
N VAL A 135 15.22 -2.22 -1.40
CA VAL A 135 16.46 -1.57 -1.85
C VAL A 135 17.69 -2.38 -1.43
N ARG A 136 17.67 -2.95 -0.22
CA ARG A 136 18.70 -3.87 0.28
C ARG A 136 18.70 -5.23 -0.42
N GLY A 137 17.73 -5.51 -1.29
CA GLY A 137 17.57 -6.80 -1.96
C GLY A 137 17.12 -7.90 -1.00
N LYS A 138 16.39 -7.54 0.05
CA LYS A 138 15.80 -8.48 1.02
C LYS A 138 14.27 -8.45 0.89
N GLU A 139 13.65 -9.59 1.18
CA GLU A 139 12.20 -9.67 1.31
C GLU A 139 11.76 -8.89 2.55
N PRO A 140 10.80 -7.97 2.44
CA PRO A 140 10.24 -7.32 3.61
C PRO A 140 9.40 -8.31 4.41
N ASP A 141 9.88 -8.67 5.59
CA ASP A 141 9.20 -9.60 6.49
C ASP A 141 8.28 -8.83 7.45
N ILE A 142 7.03 -8.65 7.03
CA ILE A 142 5.96 -8.07 7.83
C ILE A 142 5.22 -9.22 8.51
N PRO A 143 5.19 -9.29 9.85
CA PRO A 143 4.48 -10.34 10.58
C PRO A 143 3.04 -10.47 10.08
N THR A 144 2.54 -11.72 10.01
CA THR A 144 1.20 -12.08 9.50
C THR A 144 1.00 -11.89 7.99
N VAL A 145 1.38 -10.73 7.42
CA VAL A 145 1.21 -10.47 5.98
C VAL A 145 2.16 -11.31 5.16
N SER A 146 3.45 -11.34 5.51
CA SER A 146 4.46 -12.12 4.79
C SER A 146 4.20 -13.62 4.88
N GLU A 147 3.67 -14.12 6.00
CA GLU A 147 3.24 -15.52 6.13
C GLU A 147 2.08 -15.84 5.19
N ALA A 148 1.04 -14.99 5.14
CA ALA A 148 -0.08 -15.14 4.22
C ALA A 148 0.37 -15.14 2.75
N VAL A 149 1.31 -14.27 2.39
CA VAL A 149 1.92 -14.23 1.04
C VAL A 149 2.65 -15.54 0.73
N ARG A 150 3.45 -16.05 1.68
CA ARG A 150 4.19 -17.32 1.49
C ARG A 150 3.22 -18.48 1.26
N ILE A 151 2.13 -18.57 2.02
CA ILE A 151 1.10 -19.62 1.85
C ILE A 151 0.44 -19.55 0.47
N GLN A 152 0.21 -18.36 -0.09
CA GLN A 152 -0.42 -18.20 -1.40
C GLN A 152 0.51 -18.47 -2.58
N LEU A 153 1.83 -18.37 -2.38
CA LEU A 153 2.83 -18.61 -3.42
C LEU A 153 3.36 -20.04 -3.43
N TYR A 154 3.10 -20.81 -2.37
CA TYR A 154 3.32 -22.26 -2.29
C TYR A 154 2.15 -23.03 -2.90
#